data_AF-A0AAC9PJH6-F1
#
_entry.id   AF-A0AAC9PJH6-F1
#
_cell.length_a   1.000
_cell.length_b   1.000
_cell.length_c   1.000
_cell.angle_alpha   90.00
_cell.angle_beta   90.00
_cell.angle_gamma   90.00
#
_symmetry.space_group_name_H-M   'P 1'
#
loop_
_entity.id
_entity.type
_entity.pdbx_description
1 polymer ?
#
loop_
_entity_poly.entity_id
_entity_poly.type
_entity_poly.pdbx_seq_one_letter_code
_entity_poly.pdbx_strand_id
1 'polypeptide(L)'
;MKNSKFNIIKLNFITVILTSICISCSSFGKVNPNKLKNPTTSKTPKKAKRSNNSRNLKNLNSHTNSENSSENNKNFENESQNSKSSNQNSQEETTISKLENIGKGLEAQKKEEDIQIAKIESDSVQYDFLEAFKLQRDDYFMFHAKMKLKRIIYPSLNYDTKKILALKEILEKLDTDKNRRVVGKFLETLRDIQLKLEDVHLKKIQDTLRTLSKKEAETLLQDVKRDLKIKQNFAKTLNATIDAYNKNVGGIRTNDEALANHIKDKYFHPLYLLNQAD
;
A
#
# COMPACT_ATOMS: atom_id res chain seq x y z
N MET A 1 0.80 14.62 -26.96
CA MET A 1 -0.38 15.24 -26.32
C MET A 1 -0.83 14.41 -25.13
N LYS A 2 -1.44 15.09 -24.15
CA LYS A 2 -1.68 14.73 -22.75
C LYS A 2 -2.29 13.34 -22.50
N ASN A 3 -1.61 12.48 -21.73
CA ASN A 3 -2.20 11.29 -21.06
C ASN A 3 -1.69 11.12 -19.61
N SER A 4 -1.14 12.16 -18.97
CA SER A 4 -0.58 12.05 -17.60
C SER A 4 -1.64 11.82 -16.51
N LYS A 5 -2.94 11.93 -16.82
CA LYS A 5 -4.03 11.70 -15.85
C LYS A 5 -4.38 10.23 -15.62
N PHE A 6 -4.10 9.33 -16.56
CA PHE A 6 -4.45 7.91 -16.44
C PHE A 6 -3.40 7.07 -15.69
N ASN A 7 -2.15 7.53 -15.62
CA ASN A 7 -1.08 6.81 -14.92
C ASN A 7 -1.18 6.90 -13.39
N ILE A 8 -1.91 7.89 -12.85
CA ILE A 8 -2.12 8.05 -11.41
C ILE A 8 -3.18 7.04 -10.89
N ILE A 9 -4.09 6.57 -11.75
CA ILE A 9 -5.22 5.70 -11.36
C ILE A 9 -4.77 4.25 -11.11
N LYS A 10 -3.65 3.80 -11.69
CA LYS A 10 -3.27 2.38 -11.77
C LYS A 10 -2.50 1.84 -10.55
N LEU A 11 -1.59 2.63 -9.96
CA LEU A 11 -0.98 2.33 -8.65
C LEU A 11 -1.96 2.57 -7.49
N ASN A 12 -3.02 3.35 -7.77
CA ASN A 12 -4.04 3.69 -6.82
C ASN A 12 -4.94 2.51 -6.46
N PHE A 13 -5.05 1.40 -7.21
CA PHE A 13 -6.01 0.36 -6.82
C PHE A 13 -5.57 -0.49 -5.62
N ILE A 14 -4.30 -0.95 -5.59
CA ILE A 14 -3.74 -1.60 -4.38
C ILE A 14 -3.73 -0.59 -3.22
N THR A 15 -3.35 0.65 -3.51
CA THR A 15 -3.42 1.74 -2.53
C THR A 15 -4.84 1.95 -2.05
N VAL A 16 -5.87 1.87 -2.91
CA VAL A 16 -7.30 2.02 -2.60
C VAL A 16 -7.80 0.84 -1.77
N ILE A 17 -7.39 -0.40 -2.08
CA ILE A 17 -7.69 -1.56 -1.24
C ILE A 17 -7.05 -1.35 0.15
N LEU A 18 -5.77 -0.96 0.22
CA LEU A 18 -5.07 -0.73 1.48
C LEU A 18 -5.60 0.49 2.24
N THR A 19 -5.94 1.59 1.57
CA THR A 19 -6.49 2.79 2.18
C THR A 19 -7.94 2.60 2.58
N SER A 20 -8.73 1.79 1.86
CA SER A 20 -10.07 1.37 2.31
C SER A 20 -9.96 0.60 3.64
N ILE A 21 -8.97 -0.30 3.74
CA ILE A 21 -8.63 -1.00 5.00
C ILE A 21 -8.14 -0.04 6.09
N CYS A 22 -7.40 1.03 5.75
CA CYS A 22 -6.88 2.01 6.72
C CYS A 22 -7.91 3.06 7.15
N ILE A 23 -8.80 3.51 6.26
CA ILE A 23 -9.88 4.47 6.58
C ILE A 23 -10.87 3.82 7.55
N SER A 24 -11.15 2.51 7.41
CA SER A 24 -11.93 1.75 8.40
C SER A 24 -11.20 1.45 9.72
N CYS A 25 -9.98 1.97 9.91
CA CYS A 25 -9.20 1.86 11.15
C CYS A 25 -8.88 3.24 11.79
N SER A 26 -9.59 4.31 11.41
CA SER A 26 -9.35 5.66 11.96
C SER A 26 -10.59 6.27 12.63
N SER A 27 -11.02 5.65 13.73
CA SER A 27 -11.72 6.32 14.83
C SER A 27 -10.83 6.30 16.08
N PHE A 28 -9.56 6.69 15.95
CA PHE A 28 -8.73 7.07 17.08
C PHE A 28 -8.63 8.59 17.13
N GLY A 29 -9.02 9.13 18.29
CA GLY A 29 -9.41 10.53 18.48
C GLY A 29 -8.42 11.57 17.95
N LYS A 30 -8.99 12.69 17.50
CA LYS A 30 -8.29 13.95 17.23
C LYS A 30 -7.44 14.34 18.44
N VAL A 31 -6.13 14.07 18.38
CA VAL A 31 -5.17 14.79 19.20
C VAL A 31 -4.79 16.05 18.43
N ASN A 32 -5.26 17.18 18.93
CA ASN A 32 -4.98 18.51 18.41
C ASN A 32 -3.47 18.84 18.53
N PRO A 33 -2.73 19.10 17.44
CA PRO A 33 -1.27 19.26 17.47
C PRO A 33 -0.82 20.70 17.79
N ASN A 34 -1.61 21.50 18.48
CA ASN A 34 -1.23 22.87 18.87
C ASN A 34 -1.29 23.08 20.37
N LYS A 35 -0.26 22.63 21.07
CA LYS A 35 0.30 23.25 22.30
C LYS A 35 1.53 22.46 22.76
N LEU A 36 2.66 22.67 22.11
CA LEU A 36 3.96 22.40 22.73
C LEU A 36 4.60 23.72 23.14
N LYS A 37 5.04 23.73 24.39
CA LYS A 37 5.50 24.87 25.19
C LYS A 37 6.92 25.32 24.81
N ASN A 38 7.18 26.58 25.13
CA ASN A 38 8.43 27.33 25.11
C ASN A 38 9.66 26.58 25.69
N PRO A 39 10.88 26.98 25.31
CA PRO A 39 12.12 26.36 25.74
C PRO A 39 12.57 26.91 27.10
N THR A 40 13.08 26.03 27.98
CA THR A 40 13.80 26.48 29.19
C THR A 40 15.15 25.79 29.28
N THR A 41 16.16 26.63 29.36
CA THR A 41 17.58 26.36 29.58
C THR A 41 17.86 25.83 30.98
N SER A 42 18.93 25.04 31.06
CA SER A 42 19.52 24.46 32.27
C SER A 42 19.96 25.50 33.29
N LYS A 43 19.71 25.24 34.59
CA LYS A 43 20.63 25.52 35.71
C LYS A 43 20.21 24.80 37.00
N THR A 44 21.21 24.39 37.75
CA THR A 44 21.27 23.51 38.93
C THR A 44 20.56 24.03 40.20
N PRO A 45 20.25 23.16 41.18
CA PRO A 45 19.53 23.56 42.39
C PRO A 45 20.47 23.86 43.57
N LYS A 46 20.16 24.89 44.36
CA LYS A 46 20.58 25.00 45.76
C LYS A 46 19.42 25.48 46.65
N LYS A 47 19.24 24.70 47.72
CA LYS A 47 18.49 24.87 49.00
C LYS A 47 18.15 26.34 49.33
N ALA A 48 17.04 26.71 49.98
CA ALA A 48 16.64 26.31 51.34
C ALA A 48 15.37 27.08 51.80
N LYS A 49 14.60 26.42 52.69
CA LYS A 49 13.89 26.95 53.89
C LYS A 49 12.70 27.93 53.77
N ARG A 50 11.61 27.44 54.42
CA ARG A 50 10.68 28.14 55.34
C ARG A 50 9.76 29.18 54.67
N SER A 51 8.50 29.39 55.04
CA SER A 51 7.72 29.04 56.24
C SER A 51 6.24 29.32 55.94
N ASN A 52 5.38 28.43 56.47
CA ASN A 52 4.08 28.61 57.09
C ASN A 52 2.98 29.53 56.51
N ASN A 53 1.78 28.93 56.55
CA ASN A 53 0.50 29.52 56.97
C ASN A 53 -0.13 30.54 56.00
N SER A 54 -1.43 30.57 55.76
CA SER A 54 -2.58 29.95 56.45
C SER A 54 -3.85 30.19 55.62
N ARG A 55 -4.86 29.34 55.89
CA ARG A 55 -6.32 29.61 55.89
C ARG A 55 -6.94 30.02 54.54
N ASN A 56 -7.80 29.15 53.98
CA ASN A 56 -9.25 29.12 54.21
C ASN A 56 -9.92 30.50 54.09
N LEU A 57 -10.79 30.70 53.10
CA LEU A 57 -12.25 30.71 53.32
C LEU A 57 -13.03 30.98 52.01
N LYS A 58 -14.03 30.12 51.79
CA LYS A 58 -15.40 30.35 51.31
C LYS A 58 -15.68 31.09 49.98
N ASN A 59 -16.30 30.30 49.09
CA ASN A 59 -17.53 30.58 48.34
C ASN A 59 -18.28 31.89 48.65
N LEU A 60 -18.73 32.57 47.58
CA LEU A 60 -20.15 32.89 47.41
C LEU A 60 -20.48 33.16 45.93
N ASN A 61 -21.51 32.49 45.43
CA ASN A 61 -22.25 32.82 44.21
C ASN A 61 -23.18 34.00 44.47
N SER A 62 -23.37 34.87 43.48
CA SER A 62 -24.64 35.57 43.30
C SER A 62 -24.85 35.96 41.84
N HIS A 63 -25.90 35.39 41.24
CA HIS A 63 -26.63 35.93 40.11
C HIS A 63 -27.11 37.36 40.40
N THR A 64 -27.21 38.22 39.38
CA THR A 64 -28.51 38.64 38.78
C THR A 64 -28.30 39.66 37.65
N ASN A 65 -29.18 39.56 36.66
CA ASN A 65 -29.32 40.34 35.44
C ASN A 65 -29.83 41.78 35.68
N SER A 66 -29.57 42.68 34.70
CA SER A 66 -30.37 43.85 34.25
C SER A 66 -29.41 44.75 33.44
N GLU A 67 -29.65 45.38 32.28
CA GLU A 67 -30.83 45.66 31.46
C GLU A 67 -30.33 46.06 30.05
N ASN A 68 -31.19 45.92 29.04
CA ASN A 68 -30.96 46.21 27.63
C ASN A 68 -30.81 47.71 27.30
N SER A 69 -30.06 48.02 26.23
CA SER A 69 -30.47 49.06 25.27
C SER A 69 -30.38 48.53 23.84
N SER A 70 -31.53 48.54 23.18
CA SER A 70 -31.80 48.26 21.77
C SER A 70 -31.21 49.31 20.83
N GLU A 71 -30.77 48.92 19.62
CA GLU A 71 -31.52 49.20 18.39
C GLU A 71 -30.84 48.64 17.12
N ASN A 72 -31.65 47.86 16.39
CA ASN A 72 -31.81 47.77 14.93
C ASN A 72 -30.65 47.34 14.01
N ASN A 73 -30.88 46.64 12.88
CA ASN A 73 -31.90 45.72 12.37
C ASN A 73 -31.41 45.37 10.95
N LYS A 74 -31.31 44.08 10.59
CA LYS A 74 -31.81 43.51 9.32
C LYS A 74 -31.49 42.02 9.21
N ASN A 75 -32.54 41.24 9.45
CA ASN A 75 -32.71 39.83 9.13
C ASN A 75 -32.51 39.51 7.65
N PHE A 76 -32.13 38.26 7.37
CA PHE A 76 -33.03 37.32 6.69
C PHE A 76 -32.84 35.92 7.30
N GLU A 77 -33.81 35.53 8.12
CA GLU A 77 -34.15 34.13 8.36
C GLU A 77 -34.72 33.53 7.08
N ASN A 78 -34.39 32.26 6.83
CA ASN A 78 -35.43 31.35 6.38
C ASN A 78 -35.20 30.01 7.08
N GLU A 79 -36.01 29.76 8.12
CA GLU A 79 -36.21 28.43 8.67
C GLU A 79 -36.92 27.57 7.63
N SER A 80 -36.43 26.36 7.40
CA SER A 80 -37.35 25.25 7.15
C SER A 80 -36.83 24.01 7.88
N GLN A 81 -37.70 23.53 8.74
CA GLN A 81 -37.50 22.48 9.70
C GLN A 81 -37.16 21.12 9.07
N ASN A 82 -36.48 20.32 9.89
CA ASN A 82 -36.57 18.87 9.93
C ASN A 82 -35.91 18.07 8.79
N SER A 83 -34.64 17.73 8.97
CA SER A 83 -34.07 16.49 8.43
C SER A 83 -33.43 15.67 9.55
N LYS A 84 -34.27 14.82 10.18
CA LYS A 84 -33.79 13.55 10.73
C LYS A 84 -33.24 12.73 9.56
N SER A 85 -31.93 12.75 9.37
CA SER A 85 -31.17 11.87 8.48
C SER A 85 -29.71 12.23 8.70
N SER A 86 -28.81 11.38 9.13
CA SER A 86 -28.80 9.93 9.21
C SER A 86 -27.79 9.64 10.31
N ASN A 87 -28.16 8.88 11.34
CA ASN A 87 -27.17 8.09 12.05
C ASN A 87 -26.65 7.09 11.02
N GLN A 88 -25.67 7.51 10.21
CA GLN A 88 -24.74 6.57 9.63
C GLN A 88 -23.99 5.99 10.83
N ASN A 89 -24.55 4.91 11.38
CA ASN A 89 -23.75 3.91 12.05
C ASN A 89 -22.59 3.64 11.09
N SER A 90 -21.41 4.18 11.39
CA SER A 90 -20.16 3.67 10.86
C SER A 90 -20.06 2.25 11.43
N GLN A 91 -20.76 1.33 10.79
CA GLN A 91 -20.89 -0.04 11.24
C GLN A 91 -19.49 -0.61 11.20
N GLU A 92 -18.94 -0.85 12.39
CA GLU A 92 -17.57 -1.29 12.57
C GLU A 92 -17.37 -2.56 11.73
N GLU A 93 -16.52 -2.47 10.70
CA GLU A 93 -16.35 -3.57 9.74
C GLU A 93 -15.82 -4.81 10.46
N THR A 94 -16.60 -5.90 10.43
CA THR A 94 -16.14 -7.19 10.93
C THR A 94 -14.95 -7.71 10.11
N THR A 95 -14.12 -8.57 10.70
CA THR A 95 -13.03 -9.27 9.98
C THR A 95 -13.52 -9.94 8.70
N ILE A 96 -14.72 -10.51 8.73
CA ILE A 96 -15.36 -11.16 7.58
C ILE A 96 -15.69 -10.13 6.49
N SER A 97 -16.28 -8.99 6.84
CA SER A 97 -16.56 -7.91 5.87
C SER A 97 -15.28 -7.36 5.22
N LYS A 98 -14.19 -7.21 6.00
CA LYS A 98 -12.88 -6.78 5.48
C LYS A 98 -12.32 -7.78 4.48
N LEU A 99 -12.37 -9.08 4.80
CA LEU A 99 -11.95 -10.14 3.90
C LEU A 99 -12.81 -10.20 2.63
N GLU A 100 -14.12 -10.02 2.74
CA GLU A 100 -15.03 -9.97 1.60
C GLU A 100 -14.68 -8.82 0.65
N ASN A 101 -14.43 -7.62 1.19
CA ASN A 101 -14.00 -6.46 0.42
C ASN A 101 -12.65 -6.69 -0.26
N ILE A 102 -11.69 -7.31 0.43
CA ILE A 102 -10.40 -7.68 -0.18
C ILE A 102 -10.59 -8.71 -1.29
N GLY A 103 -11.42 -9.73 -1.10
CA GLY A 103 -11.71 -10.75 -2.11
C GLY A 103 -12.28 -10.12 -3.39
N LYS A 104 -13.28 -9.24 -3.26
CA LYS A 104 -13.84 -8.49 -4.40
C LYS A 104 -12.79 -7.62 -5.08
N GLY A 105 -11.92 -6.96 -4.30
CA GLY A 105 -10.82 -6.16 -4.82
C GLY A 105 -9.82 -6.99 -5.63
N LEU A 106 -9.35 -8.12 -5.09
CA LEU A 106 -8.43 -9.04 -5.78
C LEU A 106 -9.04 -9.60 -7.07
N GLU A 107 -10.32 -9.96 -7.05
CA GLU A 107 -11.02 -10.45 -8.24
C GLU A 107 -11.13 -9.37 -9.33
N ALA A 108 -11.51 -8.15 -8.94
CA ALA A 108 -11.59 -7.02 -9.88
C ALA A 108 -10.21 -6.67 -10.46
N GLN A 109 -9.16 -6.67 -9.62
CA GLN A 109 -7.79 -6.46 -10.05
C GLN A 109 -7.38 -7.50 -11.11
N LYS A 110 -7.63 -8.79 -10.85
CA LYS A 110 -7.29 -9.86 -11.78
C LYS A 110 -7.96 -9.68 -13.15
N LYS A 111 -9.24 -9.29 -13.18
CA LYS A 111 -9.98 -9.02 -14.42
C LYS A 111 -9.39 -7.84 -15.20
N GLU A 112 -9.04 -6.76 -14.52
CA GLU A 112 -8.38 -5.61 -15.14
C GLU A 112 -6.98 -5.97 -15.67
N GLU A 113 -6.21 -6.75 -14.90
CA GLU A 113 -4.90 -7.25 -15.32
C GLU A 113 -5.03 -8.07 -16.61
N ASP A 114 -6.03 -8.95 -16.72
CA ASP A 114 -6.29 -9.77 -17.92
C ASP A 114 -6.61 -8.91 -19.15
N ILE A 115 -7.45 -7.88 -19.01
CA ILE A 115 -7.79 -6.95 -20.11
C ILE A 115 -6.54 -6.20 -20.60
N GLN A 116 -5.74 -5.68 -19.67
CA GLN A 116 -4.54 -4.90 -20.04
C GLN A 116 -3.43 -5.79 -20.62
N ILE A 117 -3.29 -7.03 -20.14
CA ILE A 117 -2.35 -8.00 -20.71
C ILE A 117 -2.75 -8.34 -22.14
N ALA A 118 -4.03 -8.68 -22.38
CA ALA A 118 -4.53 -8.96 -23.72
C ALA A 118 -4.29 -7.78 -24.69
N LYS A 119 -4.37 -6.54 -24.19
CA LYS A 119 -4.05 -5.35 -24.98
C LYS A 119 -2.56 -5.24 -25.34
N ILE A 120 -1.65 -5.58 -24.42
CA ILE A 120 -0.22 -5.62 -24.73
C ILE A 120 0.06 -6.72 -25.77
N GLU A 121 -0.59 -7.88 -25.62
CA GLU A 121 -0.49 -8.99 -26.57
C GLU A 121 -0.98 -8.61 -27.97
N SER A 122 -2.09 -7.85 -28.09
CA SER A 122 -2.64 -7.45 -29.39
C SER A 122 -1.92 -6.26 -30.04
N ASP A 123 -1.72 -5.17 -29.29
CA ASP A 123 -1.34 -3.87 -29.84
C ASP A 123 0.18 -3.67 -29.86
N SER A 124 0.92 -4.61 -29.27
CA SER A 124 2.22 -4.33 -28.67
C SER A 124 3.06 -5.60 -28.50
N VAL A 125 2.91 -6.57 -29.41
CA VAL A 125 3.56 -7.90 -29.38
C VAL A 125 5.06 -7.84 -29.02
N GLN A 126 5.79 -6.83 -29.51
CA GLN A 126 7.22 -6.66 -29.22
C GLN A 126 7.54 -6.37 -27.75
N TYR A 127 6.56 -5.89 -26.98
CA TYR A 127 6.67 -5.54 -25.58
C TYR A 127 6.24 -6.67 -24.65
N ASP A 128 5.49 -7.66 -25.15
CA ASP A 128 5.14 -8.86 -24.39
C ASP A 128 6.31 -9.87 -24.38
N PHE A 129 7.45 -9.46 -23.85
CA PHE A 129 8.66 -10.27 -23.90
C PHE A 129 8.51 -11.58 -23.14
N LEU A 130 7.65 -11.64 -22.10
CA LEU A 130 7.40 -12.86 -21.32
C LEU A 130 6.73 -13.98 -22.14
N GLU A 131 6.19 -13.66 -23.31
CA GLU A 131 5.65 -14.68 -24.21
C GLU A 131 6.75 -15.55 -24.81
N ALA A 132 7.84 -14.92 -25.24
CA ALA A 132 8.98 -15.57 -25.89
C ALA A 132 10.19 -15.77 -24.96
N PHE A 133 10.20 -15.15 -23.78
CA PHE A 133 11.28 -15.28 -22.81
C PHE A 133 11.41 -16.73 -22.35
N LYS A 134 12.59 -17.30 -22.55
CA LYS A 134 12.94 -18.63 -22.07
C LYS A 134 14.06 -18.49 -21.06
N LEU A 135 13.85 -19.01 -19.86
CA LEU A 135 14.96 -19.28 -18.97
C LEU A 135 15.65 -20.53 -19.52
N GLN A 136 16.89 -20.42 -19.99
CA GLN A 136 17.56 -21.49 -20.72
C GLN A 136 17.49 -22.82 -19.94
N ARG A 137 16.77 -23.82 -20.50
CA ARG A 137 16.45 -25.16 -19.94
C ARG A 137 15.26 -25.29 -18.97
N ASP A 138 14.39 -24.29 -18.84
CA ASP A 138 13.20 -24.35 -17.97
C ASP A 138 11.90 -23.88 -18.66
N ASP A 139 11.63 -24.44 -19.84
CA ASP A 139 10.41 -24.17 -20.61
C ASP A 139 9.14 -24.57 -19.83
N TYR A 140 9.26 -25.58 -18.95
CA TYR A 140 8.16 -26.03 -18.09
C TYR A 140 7.78 -24.99 -17.03
N PHE A 141 8.76 -24.42 -16.32
CA PHE A 141 8.49 -23.32 -15.38
C PHE A 141 7.76 -22.18 -16.08
N MET A 142 8.29 -21.73 -17.23
CA MET A 142 7.72 -20.58 -17.94
C MET A 142 6.29 -20.88 -18.41
N PHE A 143 6.00 -22.09 -18.89
CA PHE A 143 4.64 -22.48 -19.29
C PHE A 143 3.60 -22.26 -18.18
N HIS A 144 3.92 -22.64 -16.93
CA HIS A 144 3.00 -22.49 -15.80
C HIS A 144 3.08 -21.13 -15.10
N ALA A 145 4.23 -20.46 -15.13
CA ALA A 145 4.46 -19.21 -14.43
C ALA A 145 4.04 -17.97 -15.24
N LYS A 146 4.02 -18.05 -16.57
CA LYS A 146 3.94 -16.90 -17.47
C LYS A 146 2.82 -15.93 -17.11
N MET A 147 1.58 -16.39 -16.99
CA MET A 147 0.45 -15.50 -16.71
C MET A 147 0.59 -14.82 -15.34
N LYS A 148 1.08 -15.54 -14.32
CA LYS A 148 1.34 -14.96 -12.99
C LYS A 148 2.45 -13.91 -13.04
N LEU A 149 3.49 -14.15 -13.84
CA LEU A 149 4.56 -13.18 -14.09
C LEU A 149 4.04 -11.93 -14.80
N LYS A 150 3.24 -12.08 -15.88
CA LYS A 150 2.62 -10.94 -16.57
C LYS A 150 1.78 -10.10 -15.61
N ARG A 151 0.94 -10.74 -14.78
CA ARG A 151 0.06 -10.11 -13.80
C ARG A 151 0.77 -9.40 -12.64
N ILE A 152 2.00 -9.80 -12.29
CA ILE A 152 2.75 -9.06 -11.26
C ILE A 152 3.68 -8.01 -11.87
N ILE A 153 4.34 -8.30 -13.00
CA ILE A 153 5.35 -7.42 -13.60
C ILE A 153 4.71 -6.23 -14.30
N TYR A 154 3.78 -6.47 -15.24
CA TYR A 154 3.26 -5.39 -16.08
C TYR A 154 2.51 -4.32 -15.27
N PRO A 155 1.62 -4.66 -14.34
CA PRO A 155 0.98 -3.64 -13.50
C PRO A 155 1.97 -2.93 -12.58
N SER A 156 2.98 -3.62 -12.06
CA SER A 156 4.03 -3.01 -11.22
C SER A 156 4.84 -1.96 -11.98
N LEU A 157 5.04 -2.18 -13.28
CA LEU A 157 5.67 -1.22 -14.19
C LEU A 157 4.66 -0.24 -14.81
N ASN A 158 3.41 -0.22 -14.32
CA ASN A 158 2.32 0.60 -14.83
C ASN A 158 2.05 0.40 -16.34
N TYR A 159 2.34 -0.79 -16.86
CA TYR A 159 2.27 -1.12 -18.29
C TYR A 159 3.11 -0.18 -19.16
N ASP A 160 4.13 0.47 -18.58
CA ASP A 160 5.04 1.36 -19.29
C ASP A 160 6.01 0.53 -20.13
N THR A 161 5.83 0.59 -21.45
CA THR A 161 6.60 -0.20 -22.40
C THR A 161 8.11 0.04 -22.30
N LYS A 162 8.55 1.25 -21.95
CA LYS A 162 9.99 1.55 -21.77
C LYS A 162 10.55 0.83 -20.54
N LYS A 163 9.77 0.79 -19.45
CA LYS A 163 10.18 0.07 -18.23
C LYS A 163 10.15 -1.44 -18.44
N ILE A 164 9.16 -1.94 -19.18
CA ILE A 164 9.06 -3.37 -19.53
C ILE A 164 10.27 -3.79 -20.38
N LEU A 165 10.67 -2.98 -21.37
CA LEU A 165 11.89 -3.26 -22.16
C LEU A 165 13.16 -3.18 -21.32
N ALA A 166 13.28 -2.22 -20.40
CA ALA A 166 14.42 -2.16 -19.49
C ALA A 166 14.50 -3.42 -18.61
N LEU A 167 13.37 -3.96 -18.16
CA LEU A 167 13.35 -5.23 -17.44
C LEU A 167 13.76 -6.40 -18.33
N LYS A 168 13.27 -6.45 -19.58
CA LYS A 168 13.70 -7.45 -20.57
C LYS A 168 15.22 -7.45 -20.71
N GLU A 169 15.83 -6.28 -20.93
CA GLU A 169 17.28 -6.13 -21.06
C GLU A 169 18.03 -6.62 -19.82
N ILE A 170 17.54 -6.31 -18.61
CA ILE A 170 18.13 -6.80 -17.35
C ILE A 170 18.12 -8.33 -17.30
N LEU A 171 16.98 -8.95 -17.66
CA LEU A 171 16.85 -10.41 -17.60
C LEU A 171 17.70 -11.10 -18.66
N GLU A 172 17.74 -10.60 -19.89
CA GLU A 172 18.60 -11.11 -20.95
C GLU A 172 20.08 -10.99 -20.58
N LYS A 173 20.48 -9.87 -19.97
CA LYS A 173 21.85 -9.65 -19.50
C LYS A 173 22.26 -10.62 -18.39
N LEU A 174 21.32 -11.00 -17.52
CA LEU A 174 21.56 -11.96 -16.44
C LEU A 174 21.34 -13.42 -16.87
N ASP A 175 20.81 -13.70 -18.06
CA ASP A 175 20.60 -15.06 -18.57
C ASP A 175 21.92 -15.67 -19.10
N THR A 176 22.86 -15.82 -18.17
CA THR A 176 24.15 -16.48 -18.36
C THR A 176 24.28 -17.66 -17.41
N ASP A 177 25.15 -18.62 -17.69
CA ASP A 177 25.34 -19.79 -16.81
C ASP A 177 25.68 -19.40 -15.35
N LYS A 178 26.44 -18.31 -15.15
CA LYS A 178 26.81 -17.80 -13.82
C LYS A 178 25.61 -17.24 -13.05
N ASN A 179 24.71 -16.53 -13.75
CA ASN A 179 23.64 -15.75 -13.13
C ASN A 179 22.24 -16.37 -13.28
N ARG A 180 22.10 -17.50 -13.98
CA ARG A 180 20.82 -18.19 -14.21
C ARG A 180 20.05 -18.47 -12.93
N ARG A 181 20.72 -18.90 -11.86
CA ARG A 181 20.08 -19.12 -10.55
C ARG A 181 19.49 -17.83 -9.98
N VAL A 182 20.12 -16.69 -10.25
CA VAL A 182 19.62 -15.39 -9.80
C VAL A 182 18.34 -15.01 -10.53
N VAL A 183 18.32 -15.15 -11.86
CA VAL A 183 17.12 -14.92 -12.69
C VAL A 183 16.00 -15.88 -12.31
N GLY A 184 16.29 -17.17 -12.20
CA GLY A 184 15.31 -18.18 -11.78
C GLY A 184 14.69 -17.85 -10.43
N LYS A 185 15.50 -17.51 -9.42
CA LYS A 185 14.99 -17.16 -8.09
C LYS A 185 14.19 -15.86 -8.07
N PHE A 186 14.58 -14.88 -8.90
CA PHE A 186 13.79 -13.67 -9.12
C PHE A 186 12.39 -14.03 -9.66
N LEU A 187 12.32 -14.77 -10.77
CA LEU A 187 11.05 -15.15 -11.39
C LEU A 187 10.19 -16.04 -10.48
N GLU A 188 10.79 -17.00 -9.76
CA GLU A 188 10.10 -17.80 -8.75
C GLU A 188 9.45 -16.93 -7.69
N THR A 189 10.20 -15.97 -7.12
CA THR A 189 9.71 -15.08 -6.07
C THR A 189 8.50 -14.28 -6.55
N LEU A 190 8.56 -13.76 -7.78
CA LEU A 190 7.47 -13.01 -8.40
C LEU A 190 6.23 -13.89 -8.60
N ARG A 191 6.42 -15.10 -9.14
CA ARG A 191 5.35 -16.08 -9.34
C ARG A 191 4.70 -16.45 -8.01
N ASP A 192 5.48 -16.69 -6.97
CA ASP A 192 4.99 -17.10 -5.65
C ASP A 192 4.16 -16.00 -4.97
N ILE A 193 4.52 -14.73 -5.12
CA ILE A 193 3.72 -13.60 -4.61
C ILE A 193 2.33 -13.60 -5.26
N GLN A 194 2.27 -13.69 -6.59
CA GLN A 194 0.99 -13.67 -7.31
C GLN A 194 0.17 -14.95 -7.05
N LEU A 195 0.83 -16.11 -6.92
CA LEU A 195 0.18 -17.38 -6.58
C LEU A 195 -0.48 -17.32 -5.20
N LYS A 196 0.21 -16.80 -4.18
CA LYS A 196 -0.37 -16.63 -2.83
C LYS A 196 -1.62 -15.77 -2.86
N LEU A 197 -1.61 -14.66 -3.59
CA LEU A 197 -2.76 -13.76 -3.65
C LEU A 197 -3.96 -14.38 -4.39
N GLU A 198 -3.72 -14.99 -5.56
CA GLU A 198 -4.81 -15.48 -6.40
C GLU A 198 -5.29 -16.89 -6.01
N ASP A 199 -4.37 -17.82 -5.78
CA ASP A 199 -4.72 -19.25 -5.73
C ASP A 199 -4.85 -19.75 -4.29
N VAL A 200 -4.29 -19.01 -3.33
CA VAL A 200 -4.42 -19.30 -1.90
C VAL A 200 -5.44 -18.37 -1.26
N HIS A 201 -5.15 -17.07 -1.24
CA HIS A 201 -5.93 -16.09 -0.49
C HIS A 201 -7.30 -15.83 -1.09
N LEU A 202 -7.35 -15.41 -2.36
CA LEU A 202 -8.62 -15.14 -3.04
C LEU A 202 -9.51 -16.39 -3.06
N LYS A 203 -8.94 -17.56 -3.40
CA LYS A 203 -9.69 -18.82 -3.38
C LYS A 203 -10.24 -19.16 -1.99
N LYS A 204 -9.43 -19.04 -0.93
CA LYS A 204 -9.88 -19.29 0.44
C LYS A 204 -11.00 -18.33 0.87
N ILE A 205 -10.92 -17.06 0.48
CA ILE A 205 -11.96 -16.07 0.70
C ILE A 205 -13.25 -16.44 -0.05
N GLN A 206 -13.15 -16.91 -1.30
CA GLN A 206 -14.32 -17.30 -2.09
C GLN A 206 -14.98 -18.58 -1.57
N ASP A 207 -14.19 -19.60 -1.24
CA ASP A 207 -14.69 -20.94 -0.95
C ASP A 207 -15.13 -21.11 0.51
N THR A 208 -14.44 -20.47 1.45
CA THR A 208 -14.56 -20.84 2.88
C THR A 208 -14.90 -19.68 3.82
N LEU A 209 -14.97 -18.43 3.34
CA LEU A 209 -15.09 -17.26 4.23
C LEU A 209 -16.25 -17.35 5.23
N ARG A 210 -17.41 -17.86 4.80
CA ARG A 210 -18.61 -17.96 5.65
C ARG A 210 -18.52 -19.07 6.70
N THR A 211 -17.60 -20.02 6.55
CA THR A 211 -17.42 -21.16 7.45
C THR A 211 -16.20 -21.02 8.36
N LEU A 212 -15.36 -19.99 8.16
CA LEU A 212 -14.20 -19.73 9.02
C LEU A 212 -14.64 -19.36 10.44
N SER A 213 -13.94 -19.93 11.43
CA SER A 213 -13.99 -19.42 12.79
C SER A 213 -13.41 -18.00 12.86
N LYS A 214 -13.75 -17.27 13.94
CA LYS A 214 -13.21 -15.92 14.18
C LYS A 214 -11.67 -15.87 14.12
N LYS A 215 -11.01 -16.84 14.76
CA LYS A 215 -9.54 -16.93 14.79
C LYS A 215 -8.96 -17.20 13.41
N GLU A 216 -9.57 -18.08 12.63
CA GLU A 216 -9.12 -18.38 11.26
C GLU A 216 -9.30 -17.18 10.32
N ALA A 217 -10.41 -16.45 10.45
CA ALA A 217 -10.64 -15.22 9.71
C ALA A 217 -9.61 -14.13 10.08
N GLU A 218 -9.25 -13.99 11.36
CA GLU A 218 -8.23 -13.04 11.81
C GLU A 218 -6.85 -13.39 11.25
N THR A 219 -6.44 -14.66 11.31
CA THR A 219 -5.18 -15.14 10.71
C THR A 219 -5.16 -14.90 9.20
N LEU A 220 -6.24 -15.25 8.49
CA LEU A 220 -6.35 -15.02 7.06
C LEU A 220 -6.23 -13.52 6.73
N LEU A 221 -6.89 -12.65 7.50
CA LEU A 221 -6.79 -11.20 7.29
C LEU A 221 -5.36 -10.69 7.47
N GLN A 222 -4.61 -11.20 8.46
CA GLN A 222 -3.20 -10.85 8.66
C GLN A 222 -2.32 -11.32 7.51
N ASP A 223 -2.48 -12.58 7.07
CA ASP A 223 -1.71 -13.14 5.96
C ASP A 223 -1.95 -12.39 4.65
N VAL A 224 -3.21 -12.11 4.33
CA VAL A 224 -3.59 -11.36 3.13
C VAL A 224 -3.02 -9.96 3.16
N LYS A 225 -3.09 -9.25 4.30
CA LYS A 225 -2.50 -7.91 4.44
C LYS A 225 -0.99 -7.93 4.26
N ARG A 226 -0.29 -8.92 4.85
CA ARG A 226 1.16 -9.09 4.68
C ARG A 226 1.51 -9.26 3.21
N ASP A 227 0.83 -10.16 2.52
CA ASP A 227 1.18 -10.51 1.13
C ASP A 227 0.77 -9.40 0.14
N LEU A 228 -0.31 -8.66 0.42
CA LEU A 228 -0.63 -7.42 -0.29
C LEU A 228 0.46 -6.35 -0.12
N LYS A 229 0.98 -6.18 1.11
CA LYS A 229 2.11 -5.27 1.37
C LYS A 229 3.37 -5.71 0.62
N ILE A 230 3.66 -7.00 0.57
CA ILE A 230 4.76 -7.54 -0.24
C ILE A 230 4.58 -7.21 -1.72
N LYS A 231 3.38 -7.39 -2.31
CA LYS A 231 3.11 -7.01 -3.72
C LYS A 231 3.28 -5.50 -3.95
N GLN A 232 2.86 -4.66 -3.01
CA GLN A 232 3.06 -3.21 -3.11
C GLN A 232 4.54 -2.83 -3.07
N ASN A 233 5.28 -3.38 -2.11
CA ASN A 233 6.70 -3.10 -1.97
C ASN A 233 7.49 -3.64 -3.16
N PHE A 234 7.14 -4.81 -3.69
CA PHE A 234 7.67 -5.31 -4.95
C PHE A 234 7.57 -4.27 -6.06
N ALA A 235 6.40 -3.67 -6.27
CA ALA A 235 6.22 -2.68 -7.33
C ALA A 235 7.15 -1.46 -7.12
N LYS A 236 7.27 -0.97 -5.89
CA LYS A 236 8.18 0.14 -5.56
C LYS A 236 9.64 -0.24 -5.83
N THR A 237 10.08 -1.38 -5.33
CA THR A 237 11.46 -1.86 -5.49
C THR A 237 11.79 -2.12 -6.95
N LEU A 238 10.86 -2.69 -7.73
CA LEU A 238 11.04 -2.93 -9.16
C LEU A 238 11.24 -1.61 -9.91
N ASN A 239 10.40 -0.61 -9.66
CA ASN A 239 10.58 0.71 -10.27
C ASN A 239 11.93 1.32 -9.89
N ALA A 240 12.35 1.23 -8.62
CA ALA A 240 13.66 1.70 -8.18
C ALA A 240 14.83 0.95 -8.85
N THR A 241 14.70 -0.37 -9.09
CA THR A 241 15.68 -1.15 -9.85
C THR A 241 15.78 -0.65 -11.29
N ILE A 242 14.65 -0.42 -11.97
CA ILE A 242 14.64 0.09 -13.34
C ILE A 242 15.28 1.48 -13.41
N ASP A 243 14.97 2.36 -12.46
CA ASP A 243 15.57 3.70 -12.39
C ASP A 243 17.07 3.65 -12.12
N ALA A 244 17.52 2.79 -11.18
CA ALA A 244 18.92 2.58 -10.88
C ALA A 244 19.69 2.01 -12.09
N TYR A 245 19.09 1.05 -12.82
CA TYR A 245 19.68 0.47 -14.02
C TYR A 245 19.82 1.52 -15.12
N ASN A 246 18.76 2.27 -15.41
CA ASN A 246 18.79 3.30 -16.45
C ASN A 246 19.84 4.40 -16.17
N LYS A 247 20.00 4.78 -14.90
CA LYS A 247 20.99 5.77 -14.44
C LYS A 247 22.38 5.18 -14.16
N ASN A 248 22.56 3.88 -14.33
CA ASN A 248 23.77 3.13 -13.95
C ASN A 248 24.23 3.38 -12.50
N VAL A 249 23.29 3.55 -11.57
CA VAL A 249 23.60 3.71 -10.14
C VAL A 249 24.24 2.43 -9.63
N GLY A 250 25.37 2.56 -8.92
CA GLY A 250 26.12 1.39 -8.43
C GLY A 250 26.76 0.54 -9.54
N GLY A 251 26.82 1.05 -10.77
CA GLY A 251 27.43 0.33 -11.90
C GLY A 251 26.60 -0.84 -12.41
N ILE A 252 25.34 -1.00 -11.99
CA ILE A 252 24.52 -2.19 -12.29
C ILE A 252 24.12 -2.30 -13.77
N ARG A 253 24.27 -1.24 -14.58
CA ARG A 253 24.06 -1.33 -16.04
C ARG A 253 25.29 -1.88 -16.75
N THR A 254 26.48 -1.60 -16.23
CA THR A 254 27.75 -1.93 -16.89
C THR A 254 28.46 -3.14 -16.30
N ASN A 255 28.12 -3.54 -15.08
CA ASN A 255 28.73 -4.67 -14.38
C ASN A 255 27.68 -5.75 -14.02
N ASP A 256 27.78 -6.90 -14.66
CA ASP A 256 26.85 -8.02 -14.54
C ASP A 256 26.84 -8.62 -13.12
N GLU A 257 27.97 -8.60 -12.42
CA GLU A 257 28.06 -9.08 -11.04
C GLU A 257 27.40 -8.11 -10.06
N ALA A 258 27.60 -6.80 -10.25
CA ALA A 258 26.88 -5.78 -9.49
C ALA A 258 25.37 -5.88 -9.71
N LEU A 259 24.94 -6.11 -10.95
CA LEU A 259 23.53 -6.33 -11.30
C LEU A 259 22.97 -7.59 -10.63
N ALA A 260 23.69 -8.72 -10.71
CA ALA A 260 23.26 -9.98 -10.11
C ALA A 260 23.12 -9.86 -8.58
N ASN A 261 24.08 -9.21 -7.92
CA ASN A 261 24.03 -8.95 -6.48
C ASN A 261 22.84 -8.05 -6.12
N HIS A 262 22.60 -6.98 -6.88
CA HIS A 262 21.46 -6.10 -6.68
C HIS A 262 20.11 -6.85 -6.77
N ILE A 263 19.96 -7.74 -7.75
CA ILE A 263 18.74 -8.57 -7.86
C ILE A 263 18.65 -9.57 -6.71
N LYS A 264 19.75 -10.24 -6.37
CA LYS A 264 19.79 -11.20 -5.26
C LYS A 264 19.39 -10.55 -3.94
N ASP A 265 20.00 -9.43 -3.58
CA ASP A 265 19.79 -8.78 -2.28
C ASP A 265 18.35 -8.27 -2.11
N LYS A 266 17.70 -7.86 -3.21
CA LYS A 266 16.36 -7.29 -3.16
C LYS A 266 15.23 -8.30 -3.33
N TYR A 267 15.45 -9.37 -4.08
CA TYR A 267 14.36 -10.23 -4.58
C TYR A 267 14.52 -11.72 -4.30
N PHE A 268 15.59 -12.19 -3.64
CA PHE A 268 15.75 -13.64 -3.39
C PHE A 268 14.66 -14.28 -2.52
N HIS A 269 13.98 -13.48 -1.71
CA HIS A 269 12.92 -13.97 -0.84
C HIS A 269 11.81 -12.92 -0.71
N PRO A 270 10.51 -13.31 -0.74
CA PRO A 270 9.39 -12.37 -0.58
C PRO A 270 9.49 -11.52 0.69
N LEU A 271 10.04 -12.06 1.79
CA LEU A 271 10.21 -11.33 3.05
C LEU A 271 11.23 -10.18 2.95
N TYR A 272 12.18 -10.21 2.01
CA TYR A 272 13.08 -9.07 1.80
C TYR A 272 12.34 -7.85 1.30
N LEU A 273 11.20 -8.06 0.62
CA LEU A 273 10.33 -6.98 0.18
C LEU A 273 9.43 -6.46 1.31
N LEU A 274 9.20 -7.25 2.36
CA LEU A 274 8.43 -6.79 3.52
C LEU A 274 9.21 -5.78 4.38
N ASN A 275 10.53 -5.94 4.46
CA ASN A 275 11.42 -5.17 5.33
C ASN A 275 12.06 -3.95 4.65
N GLN A 276 11.77 -3.71 3.37
CA GLN A 276 12.20 -2.49 2.71
C GLN A 276 11.32 -1.33 3.20
N ALA A 277 11.92 -0.48 4.04
CA ALA A 277 11.28 0.70 4.60
C ALA A 277 10.83 1.67 3.48
N ASP A 278 9.67 2.29 3.68
CA ASP A 278 9.10 3.31 2.79
C ASP A 278 9.97 4.57 2.71
#